data_AF-A0A9P0ZRV3-F1
#
_entry.id   AF-A0A9P0ZRV3-F1
#
_cell.length_a   1.000
_cell.length_b   1.000
_cell.length_c   1.000
_cell.angle_alpha   90.00
_cell.angle_beta   90.00
_cell.angle_gamma   90.00
#
_symmetry.space_group_name_H-M   'P 1'
#
loop_
_entity.id
_entity.type
_entity.pdbx_description
1 polymer ?
#
loop_
_entity_poly.entity_id
_entity_poly.type
_entity_poly.pdbx_seq_one_letter_code
_entity_poly.pdbx_strand_id
1 'polypeptide(L)'
;MEFKKHAFSGQFPGQLSPRRKSTGCCWLWALATFFMLGVALLNFSFKAPFMNSVLQGLNNNAAGENLRDFSGKKKEGLWKKTRELNPSEIGKNVNFTKLEKSSVGGFSGNGKNVSFSSLEGKNGNQSKGPVLIKGRSFHGDCDIFDGEWVRDDTKPYYLPGSCPYIDVDFDCHLNKRPDEGYVKWKWQPYACDIPSFNATDFLERMRGQKLVFVGDSLNRNMWESLVCILRQGISDKKRVFEISGRSDFKKKGVYAFRFEDFNCSVDFVSSPFLVRESSFEGAAGSFETLRLDLMDTTTSMYNDADIIIFNTGHWWTHEKTSRGEDYYQEGNHVHPQLKVLEAYKRALYTWARWVDKNIDARRTQVFFRGYSLTHFRGGPWNSGGQCHNETEPFLNKMHLEKYPSKMQVLEQVLHDMKKPVGYMN
;
A
#
# COMPACT_ATOMS: atom_id res chain seq x y z
N MET A 1 -39.02 -6.99 8.62
CA MET A 1 -38.81 -5.67 9.23
C MET A 1 -37.44 -5.19 8.81
N GLU A 2 -37.43 -4.16 7.97
CA GLU A 2 -36.27 -3.59 7.27
C GLU A 2 -35.19 -3.08 8.24
N PHE A 3 -33.92 -3.27 7.89
CA PHE A 3 -32.83 -2.35 8.26
C PHE A 3 -32.15 -1.89 6.98
N LYS A 4 -32.67 -0.81 6.39
CA LYS A 4 -32.03 -0.03 5.32
C LYS A 4 -30.81 0.69 5.91
N LYS A 5 -29.64 0.51 5.30
CA LYS A 5 -28.52 1.45 5.44
C LYS A 5 -28.58 2.44 4.27
N HIS A 6 -29.02 3.66 4.55
CA HIS A 6 -28.97 4.77 3.61
C HIS A 6 -27.53 5.33 3.53
N ALA A 7 -27.00 5.36 2.32
CA ALA A 7 -25.94 6.27 1.90
C ALA A 7 -26.49 7.70 1.83
N PHE A 8 -25.70 8.70 2.24
CA PHE A 8 -26.08 10.13 2.20
C PHE A 8 -25.23 10.90 1.18
N SER A 9 -25.91 11.41 0.14
CA SER A 9 -25.60 12.67 -0.55
C SER A 9 -26.34 13.82 0.15
N GLY A 10 -25.68 14.97 0.39
CA GLY A 10 -26.11 15.94 1.41
C GLY A 10 -26.99 17.13 0.97
N GLN A 11 -27.49 17.86 1.98
CA GLN A 11 -27.88 19.29 2.00
C GLN A 11 -27.99 19.75 3.48
N PHE A 12 -27.45 20.94 3.81
CA PHE A 12 -27.51 21.65 5.13
C PHE A 12 -28.82 22.48 5.24
N PRO A 13 -29.33 22.92 6.42
CA PRO A 13 -28.58 23.56 7.55
C PRO A 13 -29.03 23.23 9.01
N GLY A 14 -28.17 23.62 9.99
CA GLY A 14 -28.61 24.05 11.34
C GLY A 14 -28.43 23.10 12.55
N GLN A 15 -27.50 23.46 13.43
CA GLN A 15 -27.42 23.25 14.90
C GLN A 15 -27.11 21.87 15.56
N LEU A 16 -25.94 21.85 16.23
CA LEU A 16 -25.61 21.32 17.59
C LEU A 16 -25.61 19.79 17.88
N SER A 17 -24.41 19.18 17.80
CA SER A 17 -23.66 18.33 18.78
C SER A 17 -24.38 17.68 19.99
N PRO A 18 -23.97 16.49 20.54
CA PRO A 18 -22.63 15.88 20.50
C PRO A 18 -22.51 14.36 20.18
N ARG A 19 -21.24 14.03 19.91
CA ARG A 19 -20.58 12.75 19.60
C ARG A 19 -20.77 11.62 20.62
N ARG A 20 -20.78 10.37 20.13
CA ARG A 20 -20.16 9.21 20.81
C ARG A 20 -19.12 8.56 19.91
N LYS A 21 -17.93 8.36 20.47
CA LYS A 21 -16.72 7.81 19.83
C LYS A 21 -16.82 6.29 19.77
N SER A 22 -16.49 5.72 18.62
CA SER A 22 -16.09 4.32 18.45
C SER A 22 -14.63 4.34 18.01
N THR A 23 -13.73 4.07 18.95
CA THR A 23 -12.31 3.80 18.70
C THR A 23 -12.17 2.36 18.24
N GLY A 24 -11.78 2.16 16.98
CA GLY A 24 -11.60 0.84 16.37
C GLY A 24 -10.23 0.71 15.71
N CYS A 25 -9.37 -0.06 16.40
CA CYS A 25 -8.19 -0.82 16.00
C CYS A 25 -7.23 -0.32 14.90
N CYS A 26 -5.97 -0.16 15.34
CA CYS A 26 -4.75 0.11 14.61
C CYS A 26 -4.49 -0.86 13.45
N TRP A 27 -4.13 -0.29 12.31
CA TRP A 27 -3.47 -0.99 11.20
C TRP A 27 -2.03 -0.48 11.13
N LEU A 28 -1.08 -1.31 11.54
CA LEU A 28 0.32 -1.15 11.17
C LEU A 28 0.62 -2.18 10.11
N TRP A 29 1.06 -1.74 8.93
CA TRP A 29 2.15 -2.30 8.11
C TRP A 29 2.34 -1.35 6.89
N ALA A 30 2.78 -0.11 7.16
CA ALA A 30 3.57 0.68 6.21
C ALA A 30 4.98 0.73 6.77
N LEU A 31 5.91 -0.01 6.17
CA LEU A 31 7.35 0.28 6.17
C LEU A 31 8.18 -0.71 5.33
N ALA A 32 7.56 -1.72 4.70
CA ALA A 32 8.27 -2.64 3.80
C ALA A 32 8.21 -2.28 2.30
N THR A 33 7.51 -1.22 1.91
CA THR A 33 7.32 -0.91 0.47
C THR A 33 8.12 0.29 -0.03
N PHE A 34 8.98 0.91 0.78
CA PHE A 34 9.80 2.05 0.31
C PHE A 34 11.11 1.71 -0.39
N PHE A 35 11.44 0.43 -0.55
CA PHE A 35 12.69 0.03 -1.21
C PHE A 35 12.57 -0.35 -2.68
N MET A 36 11.35 -0.43 -3.22
CA MET A 36 11.13 -0.97 -4.57
C MET A 36 11.04 0.08 -5.69
N LEU A 37 10.77 1.33 -5.35
CA LEU A 37 10.72 2.43 -6.32
C LEU A 37 12.08 3.03 -6.64
N GLY A 38 13.00 3.06 -5.66
CA GLY A 38 14.31 3.69 -5.83
C GLY A 38 15.20 2.92 -6.80
N VAL A 39 15.10 1.58 -6.84
CA VAL A 39 16.02 0.71 -7.58
C VAL A 39 15.52 0.37 -8.99
N ALA A 40 14.21 0.30 -9.20
CA ALA A 40 13.69 -0.04 -10.51
C ALA A 40 13.82 1.11 -11.54
N LEU A 41 14.00 2.35 -11.08
CA LEU A 41 14.28 3.51 -11.93
C LEU A 41 15.76 3.65 -12.32
N LEU A 42 16.65 2.77 -11.84
CA LEU A 42 18.09 2.97 -11.91
C LEU A 42 18.85 2.25 -13.03
N ASN A 43 18.22 1.38 -13.83
CA ASN A 43 18.96 0.66 -14.89
C ASN A 43 18.17 0.46 -16.20
N PHE A 44 17.86 1.58 -16.88
CA PHE A 44 17.72 1.56 -18.34
C PHE A 44 18.88 2.31 -18.99
N SER A 45 19.75 1.52 -19.61
CA SER A 45 20.77 1.99 -20.55
C SER A 45 20.08 2.71 -21.71
N PHE A 46 20.25 4.03 -21.77
CA PHE A 46 20.06 4.81 -22.97
C PHE A 46 20.90 4.21 -24.10
N LYS A 47 20.26 3.76 -25.19
CA LYS A 47 20.96 3.57 -26.45
C LYS A 47 20.92 4.87 -27.25
N ALA A 48 22.04 5.61 -27.13
CA ALA A 48 22.67 6.56 -28.07
C ALA A 48 22.08 7.98 -28.25
N PRO A 49 22.90 8.99 -28.67
CA PRO A 49 24.18 9.40 -28.09
C PRO A 49 24.26 10.93 -27.88
N PHE A 50 24.88 11.42 -26.80
CA PHE A 50 25.58 12.71 -26.84
C PHE A 50 26.77 12.71 -25.88
N MET A 51 27.88 13.23 -26.40
CA MET A 51 29.24 13.04 -25.91
C MET A 51 29.60 13.88 -24.69
N ASN A 52 30.51 13.31 -23.89
CA ASN A 52 31.62 13.92 -23.16
C ASN A 52 31.71 15.45 -23.16
N SER A 53 31.63 16.05 -21.98
CA SER A 53 32.66 16.95 -21.43
C SER A 53 32.24 17.42 -20.03
N VAL A 54 33.22 17.85 -19.23
CA VAL A 54 33.10 18.40 -17.86
C VAL A 54 33.18 17.38 -16.71
N LEU A 55 34.29 16.64 -16.70
CA LEU A 55 34.99 16.25 -15.47
C LEU A 55 36.31 17.02 -15.45
N GLN A 56 36.29 18.23 -14.90
CA GLN A 56 37.47 18.95 -14.39
C GLN A 56 36.97 20.18 -13.62
N GLY A 57 37.17 20.20 -12.30
CA GLY A 57 36.88 21.40 -11.50
C GLY A 57 36.68 21.17 -10.00
N LEU A 58 37.76 20.81 -9.28
CA LEU A 58 38.14 21.38 -7.96
C LEU A 58 37.09 21.28 -6.84
N ASN A 59 37.15 20.30 -5.93
CA ASN A 59 38.03 20.28 -4.74
C ASN A 59 38.45 21.68 -4.24
N ASN A 60 37.83 22.15 -3.15
CA ASN A 60 38.50 22.94 -2.10
C ASN A 60 37.66 23.05 -0.82
N ASN A 61 38.30 22.70 0.29
CA ASN A 61 37.93 22.96 1.67
C ASN A 61 37.94 24.47 1.99
N ALA A 62 37.14 24.90 2.97
CA ALA A 62 37.61 25.59 4.19
C ALA A 62 36.45 26.20 5.02
N ALA A 63 36.60 26.07 6.35
CA ALA A 63 36.24 26.96 7.48
C ALA A 63 35.12 28.00 7.29
N GLY A 64 34.12 28.14 8.17
CA GLY A 64 34.21 28.19 9.64
C GLY A 64 34.33 29.65 10.09
N GLU A 65 33.26 30.25 10.64
CA GLU A 65 33.34 31.30 11.66
C GLU A 65 31.97 31.69 12.26
N ASN A 66 32.00 31.99 13.56
CA ASN A 66 30.93 32.42 14.44
C ASN A 66 30.50 33.87 14.17
N LEU A 67 29.24 34.23 14.50
CA LEU A 67 28.95 35.54 15.08
C LEU A 67 27.65 35.56 15.88
N ARG A 68 27.66 36.48 16.85
CA ARG A 68 26.94 36.53 18.11
C ARG A 68 25.59 37.26 18.01
N ASP A 69 24.68 36.83 18.88
CA ASP A 69 23.83 37.61 19.80
C ASP A 69 23.36 39.03 19.40
N PHE A 70 22.04 39.22 19.34
CA PHE A 70 21.40 40.51 19.60
C PHE A 70 20.04 40.30 20.28
N SER A 71 19.97 40.76 21.53
CA SER A 71 18.76 40.87 22.35
C SER A 71 17.81 41.97 21.85
N GLY A 72 16.48 41.82 22.05
CA GLY A 72 15.53 42.90 21.79
C GLY A 72 14.03 42.62 21.97
N LYS A 73 13.58 42.51 23.24
CA LYS A 73 12.27 42.92 23.83
C LYS A 73 10.90 42.63 23.13
N LYS A 74 10.14 41.75 23.80
CA LYS A 74 8.84 41.96 24.50
C LYS A 74 7.60 42.45 23.72
N LYS A 75 6.52 41.65 23.74
CA LYS A 75 5.16 42.09 24.12
C LYS A 75 4.32 40.94 24.70
N GLU A 76 3.62 41.27 25.78
CA GLU A 76 2.84 40.43 26.69
C GLU A 76 1.42 40.11 26.18
N GLY A 77 0.82 39.07 26.74
CA GLY A 77 -0.61 38.78 26.66
C GLY A 77 -1.00 37.49 27.37
N LEU A 78 -1.03 37.51 28.72
CA LEU A 78 -1.35 36.37 29.59
C LEU A 78 -2.57 36.72 30.47
N TRP A 79 -3.62 35.89 30.44
CA TRP A 79 -4.59 35.67 31.53
C TRP A 79 -4.88 34.15 31.56
N LYS A 80 -4.40 33.39 32.57
CA LYS A 80 -5.04 33.03 33.87
C LYS A 80 -6.38 32.29 33.69
N LYS A 81 -6.74 31.18 34.37
CA LYS A 81 -6.17 30.38 35.48
C LYS A 81 -7.05 29.10 35.64
N THR A 82 -6.44 27.95 35.92
CA THR A 82 -6.89 26.81 36.80
C THR A 82 -8.32 26.25 36.76
N ARG A 83 -8.45 24.91 36.68
CA ARG A 83 -8.62 23.99 37.85
C ARG A 83 -8.56 22.52 37.44
N GLU A 84 -7.81 21.75 38.22
CA GLU A 84 -7.79 20.28 38.28
C GLU A 84 -9.04 19.75 38.99
N LEU A 85 -9.48 18.53 38.63
CA LEU A 85 -10.17 17.61 39.55
C LEU A 85 -9.84 16.14 39.17
N ASN A 86 -9.59 15.34 40.21
CA ASN A 86 -9.13 13.96 40.20
C ASN A 86 -10.27 12.93 40.04
N PRO A 87 -9.95 11.66 39.67
CA PRO A 87 -10.91 10.61 39.38
C PRO A 87 -11.10 9.65 40.57
N SER A 88 -12.24 9.75 41.25
CA SER A 88 -12.72 8.68 42.14
C SER A 88 -14.19 8.90 42.46
N GLU A 89 -15.09 8.28 41.69
CA GLU A 89 -16.45 7.96 42.17
C GLU A 89 -17.21 7.10 41.16
N ILE A 90 -17.79 6.00 41.68
CA ILE A 90 -18.87 5.18 41.11
C ILE A 90 -18.41 4.18 40.02
N GLY A 91 -18.33 2.86 40.23
CA GLY A 91 -18.93 2.01 41.26
C GLY A 91 -20.10 1.19 40.72
N LYS A 92 -19.80 -0.10 40.41
CA LYS A 92 -20.61 -1.31 40.68
C LYS A 92 -21.68 -1.79 39.68
N ASN A 93 -21.60 -3.12 39.46
CA ASN A 93 -22.60 -4.13 39.09
C ASN A 93 -23.06 -4.11 37.61
N VAL A 94 -23.06 -5.23 36.87
CA VAL A 94 -23.86 -6.45 37.09
C VAL A 94 -23.21 -7.68 36.40
N ASN A 95 -23.29 -8.84 37.05
CA ASN A 95 -22.99 -10.19 36.52
C ASN A 95 -24.18 -10.72 35.69
N PHE A 96 -23.91 -11.41 34.58
CA PHE A 96 -24.83 -12.43 34.05
C PHE A 96 -24.10 -13.73 33.72
N THR A 97 -24.66 -14.79 34.29
CA THR A 97 -24.31 -16.20 34.22
C THR A 97 -24.63 -16.84 32.87
N LYS A 98 -23.69 -17.66 32.39
CA LYS A 98 -23.83 -19.03 31.84
C LYS A 98 -25.12 -19.37 31.05
N LEU A 99 -24.96 -19.64 29.75
CA LEU A 99 -25.75 -20.65 29.02
C LEU A 99 -24.92 -21.29 27.90
N GLU A 100 -25.25 -22.54 27.60
CA GLU A 100 -24.33 -23.63 27.27
C GLU A 100 -24.04 -23.86 25.78
N LYS A 101 -22.96 -24.63 25.60
CA LYS A 101 -22.45 -25.31 24.40
C LYS A 101 -23.55 -25.94 23.53
N SER A 102 -23.38 -25.83 22.22
CA SER A 102 -23.68 -26.94 21.31
C SER A 102 -22.52 -27.18 20.33
N SER A 103 -22.36 -28.47 20.06
CA SER A 103 -21.22 -29.26 19.56
C SER A 103 -20.61 -28.92 18.20
N VAL A 104 -19.30 -29.10 18.19
CA VAL A 104 -18.36 -29.32 17.09
C VAL A 104 -18.69 -30.61 16.34
N GLY A 105 -18.75 -30.54 15.00
CA GLY A 105 -18.66 -31.70 14.11
C GLY A 105 -17.26 -31.80 13.51
N GLY A 106 -16.45 -32.73 14.02
CA GLY A 106 -15.11 -33.03 13.50
C GLY A 106 -15.18 -33.99 12.31
N PHE A 107 -14.31 -33.76 11.33
CA PHE A 107 -13.93 -34.79 10.36
C PHE A 107 -12.46 -35.14 10.56
N SER A 108 -12.26 -36.30 11.18
CA SER A 108 -11.03 -37.09 11.17
C SER A 108 -10.96 -37.82 9.82
N GLY A 109 -9.87 -37.64 9.10
CA GLY A 109 -9.58 -38.33 7.84
C GLY A 109 -8.14 -38.82 7.84
N ASN A 110 -7.99 -40.13 7.97
CA ASN A 110 -6.77 -40.91 8.10
C ASN A 110 -5.69 -40.59 7.04
N GLY A 111 -4.43 -40.64 7.49
CA GLY A 111 -3.25 -40.48 6.66
C GLY A 111 -3.07 -41.57 5.60
N LYS A 112 -2.50 -41.16 4.47
CA LYS A 112 -1.60 -41.98 3.67
C LYS A 112 -0.39 -41.12 3.30
N ASN A 113 0.72 -41.41 3.95
CA ASN A 113 2.05 -40.96 3.53
C ASN A 113 2.33 -41.59 2.16
N VAL A 114 2.49 -40.77 1.13
CA VAL A 114 3.12 -41.21 -0.12
C VAL A 114 4.53 -40.61 -0.12
N SER A 115 5.48 -41.40 0.36
CA SER A 115 6.90 -41.17 0.10
C SER A 115 7.16 -41.47 -1.37
N PHE A 116 7.69 -40.52 -2.14
CA PHE A 116 8.31 -40.85 -3.42
C PHE A 116 9.82 -40.77 -3.25
N SER A 117 10.41 -41.96 -3.14
CA SER A 117 11.85 -42.19 -3.16
C SER A 117 12.42 -41.85 -4.54
N SER A 118 13.57 -41.19 -4.52
CA SER A 118 14.41 -40.96 -5.70
C SER A 118 14.75 -42.30 -6.36
N LEU A 119 14.46 -42.42 -7.66
CA LEU A 119 15.00 -43.45 -8.53
C LEU A 119 15.72 -42.75 -9.69
N GLU A 120 17.05 -42.84 -9.67
CA GLU A 120 17.90 -42.55 -10.83
C GLU A 120 17.66 -43.61 -11.92
N GLY A 121 17.58 -43.17 -13.18
CA GLY A 121 17.74 -44.10 -14.31
C GLY A 121 17.12 -43.71 -15.66
N LYS A 122 17.91 -42.96 -16.46
CA LYS A 122 18.07 -43.03 -17.94
C LYS A 122 17.06 -42.39 -18.91
N ASN A 123 17.62 -41.40 -19.64
CA ASN A 123 17.54 -41.07 -21.08
C ASN A 123 16.19 -40.97 -21.81
N GLY A 124 15.92 -39.76 -22.33
CA GLY A 124 15.13 -39.58 -23.56
C GLY A 124 14.38 -38.25 -23.67
N ASN A 125 14.87 -37.35 -24.53
CA ASN A 125 14.20 -36.19 -25.14
C ASN A 125 13.58 -35.11 -24.23
N GLN A 126 14.38 -34.10 -23.91
CA GLN A 126 13.89 -32.82 -23.38
C GLN A 126 13.12 -32.05 -24.47
N SER A 127 11.79 -32.14 -24.43
CA SER A 127 10.95 -31.01 -24.82
C SER A 127 11.21 -29.88 -23.82
N LYS A 128 11.79 -28.77 -24.29
CA LYS A 128 11.95 -27.55 -23.48
C LYS A 128 10.56 -27.04 -23.08
N GLY A 129 10.11 -27.39 -21.89
CA GLY A 129 9.03 -26.69 -21.21
C GLY A 129 9.46 -25.24 -20.95
N PRO A 130 8.54 -24.27 -20.97
CA PRO A 130 8.90 -22.87 -20.83
C PRO A 130 9.47 -22.65 -19.42
N VAL A 131 10.67 -22.09 -19.39
CA VAL A 131 11.38 -21.66 -18.19
C VAL A 131 10.55 -20.56 -17.53
N LEU A 132 10.17 -20.76 -16.26
CA LEU A 132 9.70 -19.68 -15.39
C LEU A 132 10.77 -18.59 -15.38
N ILE A 133 10.50 -17.46 -16.04
CA ILE A 133 11.30 -16.26 -15.84
C ILE A 133 10.91 -15.76 -14.45
N LYS A 134 11.69 -16.15 -13.42
CA LYS A 134 11.78 -15.40 -12.16
C LYS A 134 11.84 -13.93 -12.54
N GLY A 135 10.95 -13.13 -11.96
CA GLY A 135 10.81 -11.71 -12.28
C GLY A 135 12.19 -11.10 -12.48
N ARG A 136 12.43 -10.52 -13.66
CA ARG A 136 13.73 -9.93 -13.99
C ARG A 136 14.09 -8.98 -12.85
N SER A 137 15.05 -9.39 -12.03
CA SER A 137 15.62 -8.50 -11.05
C SER A 137 16.24 -7.34 -11.81
N PHE A 138 15.96 -6.14 -11.33
CA PHE A 138 16.51 -4.89 -11.84
C PHE A 138 18.02 -4.76 -11.55
N HIS A 139 18.65 -5.78 -10.96
CA HIS A 139 20.04 -5.82 -10.49
C HIS A 139 20.72 -7.18 -10.75
N GLY A 140 20.82 -7.61 -12.02
CA GLY A 140 21.45 -8.90 -12.33
C GLY A 140 20.82 -10.07 -11.56
N ASP A 141 21.62 -11.06 -11.15
CA ASP A 141 21.17 -12.24 -10.40
C ASP A 141 20.69 -11.94 -8.95
N CYS A 142 20.61 -10.68 -8.51
CA CYS A 142 20.19 -10.33 -7.14
C CYS A 142 18.67 -10.23 -6.99
N ASP A 143 18.03 -11.20 -6.34
CA ASP A 143 16.65 -11.07 -5.91
C ASP A 143 16.52 -10.17 -4.68
N ILE A 144 16.05 -8.92 -4.87
CA ILE A 144 15.94 -7.94 -3.78
C ILE A 144 14.78 -8.22 -2.80
N PHE A 145 13.93 -9.21 -3.10
CA PHE A 145 12.86 -9.66 -2.20
C PHE A 145 13.26 -10.91 -1.41
N ASP A 146 14.46 -11.45 -1.63
CA ASP A 146 15.01 -12.56 -0.87
C ASP A 146 16.09 -12.04 0.10
N GLY A 147 15.75 -12.04 1.39
CA GLY A 147 16.51 -11.31 2.40
C GLY A 147 15.97 -11.51 3.80
N GLU A 148 16.36 -10.62 4.69
CA GLU A 148 15.90 -10.58 6.07
C GLU A 148 15.75 -9.17 6.61
N TRP A 149 14.98 -9.06 7.68
CA TRP A 149 14.89 -7.84 8.47
C TRP A 149 16.11 -7.74 9.38
N VAL A 150 16.81 -6.62 9.31
CA VAL A 150 17.94 -6.27 10.17
C VAL A 150 17.66 -4.95 10.91
N ARG A 151 18.22 -4.82 12.11
CA ARG A 151 18.11 -3.57 12.88
C ARG A 151 19.00 -2.49 12.27
N ASP A 152 18.46 -1.27 12.20
CA ASP A 152 19.15 -0.08 11.70
C ASP A 152 18.73 1.14 12.54
N ASP A 153 19.62 1.57 13.44
CA ASP A 153 19.36 2.67 14.35
C ASP A 153 19.31 4.04 13.67
N THR A 154 19.78 4.14 12.41
CA THR A 154 19.68 5.37 11.59
C THR A 154 18.26 5.66 11.11
N LYS A 155 17.35 4.69 11.21
CA LYS A 155 15.93 4.83 10.84
C LYS A 155 15.12 5.49 11.98
N PRO A 156 13.91 6.02 11.74
CA PRO A 156 13.20 6.17 10.46
C PRO A 156 13.78 7.29 9.57
N TYR A 157 13.36 7.31 8.30
CA TYR A 157 13.73 8.36 7.33
C TYR A 157 13.22 9.76 7.67
N TYR A 158 12.21 9.87 8.53
CA TYR A 158 11.68 11.13 9.06
C TYR A 158 11.22 10.91 10.50
N LEU A 159 11.31 11.94 11.34
CA LEU A 159 10.94 11.83 12.75
C LEU A 159 9.43 11.54 12.90
N PRO A 160 9.01 10.64 13.82
CA PRO A 160 7.61 10.42 14.12
C PRO A 160 6.87 11.73 14.43
N GLY A 161 5.67 11.91 13.86
CA GLY A 161 4.88 13.13 14.01
C GLY A 161 5.36 14.36 13.23
N SER A 162 6.47 14.30 12.50
CA SER A 162 6.99 15.45 11.74
C SER A 162 6.30 15.68 10.40
N CYS A 163 5.63 14.66 9.85
CA CYS A 163 4.94 14.75 8.56
C CYS A 163 3.43 15.00 8.76
N PRO A 164 2.89 16.12 8.26
CA PRO A 164 1.47 16.46 8.46
C PRO A 164 0.52 15.77 7.47
N TYR A 165 1.03 14.88 6.61
CA TYR A 165 0.27 14.25 5.52
C TYR A 165 -0.06 12.78 5.79
N ILE A 166 0.33 12.25 6.94
CA ILE A 166 -0.04 10.91 7.37
C ILE A 166 -1.46 10.99 7.94
N ASP A 167 -2.35 10.15 7.42
CA ASP A 167 -3.70 10.06 7.94
C ASP A 167 -3.73 9.45 9.34
N VAL A 168 -4.74 9.83 10.13
CA VAL A 168 -4.90 9.35 11.51
C VAL A 168 -4.96 7.82 11.59
N ASP A 169 -5.46 7.15 10.56
CA ASP A 169 -5.54 5.67 10.53
C ASP A 169 -4.16 5.00 10.45
N PHE A 170 -3.13 5.72 9.98
CA PHE A 170 -1.75 5.24 9.82
C PHE A 170 -0.76 5.87 10.82
N ASP A 171 -1.13 6.99 11.48
CA ASP A 171 -0.25 7.71 12.41
C ASP A 171 -0.23 7.08 13.81
N CYS A 172 0.62 6.07 13.98
CA CYS A 172 0.78 5.35 15.24
C CYS A 172 1.35 6.22 16.38
N HIS A 173 2.15 7.23 16.03
CA HIS A 173 2.71 8.16 17.01
C HIS A 173 1.63 9.11 17.55
N LEU A 174 0.80 9.67 16.67
CA LEU A 174 -0.38 10.44 17.06
C LEU A 174 -1.34 9.59 17.90
N ASN A 175 -1.51 8.33 17.51
CA ASN A 175 -2.37 7.34 18.19
C ASN A 175 -1.74 6.72 19.44
N LYS A 176 -0.60 7.21 19.91
CA LYS A 176 0.02 6.84 21.20
C LYS A 176 0.42 5.37 21.31
N ARG A 177 0.92 4.78 20.22
CA ARG A 177 1.63 3.49 20.29
C ARG A 177 2.79 3.61 21.29
N PRO A 178 2.92 2.70 22.28
CA PRO A 178 3.87 2.85 23.37
C PRO A 178 5.32 2.51 23.01
N ASP A 179 5.54 1.69 21.98
CA ASP A 179 6.86 1.26 21.52
C ASP A 179 7.27 1.92 20.19
N GLU A 180 8.57 2.16 20.01
CA GLU A 180 9.15 2.76 18.79
C GLU A 180 10.09 1.79 18.05
N GLY A 181 10.29 0.57 18.56
CA GLY A 181 11.24 -0.39 17.99
C GLY A 181 10.92 -0.76 16.53
N TYR A 182 9.64 -0.72 16.14
CA TYR A 182 9.18 -1.13 14.81
C TYR A 182 9.71 -0.24 13.67
N VAL A 183 10.07 1.03 13.94
CA VAL A 183 10.61 1.93 12.89
C VAL A 183 12.11 1.77 12.66
N LYS A 184 12.78 0.91 13.43
CA LYS A 184 14.24 0.69 13.41
C LYS A 184 14.64 -0.54 12.60
N TRP A 185 13.77 -1.01 11.71
CA TRP A 185 14.01 -2.20 10.89
C TRP A 185 14.24 -1.81 9.42
N LYS A 186 15.23 -2.45 8.79
CA LYS A 186 15.55 -2.34 7.36
C LYS A 186 15.54 -3.74 6.74
N TRP A 187 15.06 -3.85 5.51
CA TRP A 187 15.20 -5.07 4.70
C TRP A 187 16.59 -5.14 4.07
N GLN A 188 17.27 -6.29 4.21
CA GLN A 188 18.58 -6.57 3.66
C GLN A 188 18.51 -7.82 2.77
N PRO A 189 18.65 -7.70 1.44
CA PRO A 189 18.75 -8.86 0.56
C PRO A 189 20.01 -9.68 0.84
N TYR A 190 19.95 -10.98 0.57
CA TYR A 190 21.12 -11.86 0.73
C TYR A 190 22.15 -11.70 -0.39
N ALA A 191 21.68 -11.47 -1.61
CA ALA A 191 22.52 -11.52 -2.80
C ALA A 191 23.13 -10.15 -3.18
N CYS A 192 22.67 -9.06 -2.57
CA CYS A 192 23.25 -7.74 -2.81
C CYS A 192 22.90 -6.72 -1.72
N ASP A 193 23.69 -5.66 -1.65
CA ASP A 193 23.43 -4.51 -0.80
C ASP A 193 22.61 -3.46 -1.54
N ILE A 194 21.49 -3.06 -0.94
CA ILE A 194 20.73 -1.93 -1.45
C ILE A 194 21.14 -0.64 -0.73
N PRO A 195 21.56 0.41 -1.47
CA PRO A 195 21.96 1.68 -0.86
C PRO A 195 20.81 2.30 -0.08
N SER A 196 21.16 3.03 1.00
CA SER A 196 20.19 3.81 1.77
C SER A 196 19.49 4.84 0.88
N PHE A 197 18.19 5.03 1.10
CA PHE A 197 17.39 5.96 0.30
C PHE A 197 17.89 7.41 0.45
N ASN A 198 18.08 8.10 -0.67
CA ASN A 198 18.40 9.51 -0.72
C ASN A 198 17.27 10.28 -1.42
N ALA A 199 16.55 11.11 -0.66
CA ALA A 199 15.40 11.85 -1.16
C ALA A 199 15.76 12.85 -2.26
N THR A 200 16.92 13.51 -2.17
CA THR A 200 17.37 14.48 -3.18
C THR A 200 17.71 13.77 -4.49
N ASP A 201 18.46 12.67 -4.44
CA ASP A 201 18.77 11.85 -5.64
C ASP A 201 17.49 11.32 -6.30
N PHE A 202 16.54 10.82 -5.50
CA PHE A 202 15.25 10.35 -6.02
C PHE A 202 14.48 11.49 -6.73
N LEU A 203 14.38 12.66 -6.09
CA LEU A 203 13.66 13.81 -6.65
C LEU A 203 14.33 14.36 -7.90
N GLU A 204 15.66 14.38 -7.97
CA GLU A 204 16.39 14.76 -9.19
C GLU A 204 16.10 13.81 -10.36
N ARG A 205 16.04 12.49 -10.10
CA ARG A 205 15.67 11.50 -11.12
C ARG A 205 14.22 11.63 -11.56
N MET A 206 13.35 12.02 -10.64
CA MET A 206 11.93 12.27 -10.90
C MET A 206 11.67 13.66 -11.47
N ARG A 207 12.69 14.49 -11.71
CA ARG A 207 12.51 15.87 -12.17
C ARG A 207 11.69 15.92 -13.45
N GLY A 208 10.60 16.69 -13.43
CA GLY A 208 9.66 16.81 -14.55
C GLY A 208 8.76 15.58 -14.78
N GLN A 209 8.81 14.56 -13.92
CA GLN A 209 8.07 13.31 -14.08
C GLN A 209 6.90 13.19 -13.11
N LYS A 210 5.96 12.30 -13.45
CA LYS A 210 4.77 11.96 -12.67
C LYS A 210 4.78 10.50 -12.26
N LEU A 211 4.81 10.25 -10.95
CA LEU A 211 4.64 8.94 -10.33
C LEU A 211 3.22 8.81 -9.77
N VAL A 212 2.52 7.74 -10.12
CA VAL A 212 1.15 7.49 -9.64
C VAL A 212 1.01 6.11 -9.01
N PHE A 213 0.50 6.09 -7.78
CA PHE A 213 -0.01 4.90 -7.12
C PHE A 213 -1.48 4.72 -7.45
N VAL A 214 -1.87 3.54 -7.92
CA VAL A 214 -3.27 3.21 -8.25
C VAL A 214 -3.67 1.96 -7.50
N GLY A 215 -4.76 1.99 -6.74
CA GLY A 215 -5.22 0.79 -6.06
C GLY A 215 -5.99 1.02 -4.77
N ASP A 216 -5.82 0.11 -3.83
CA ASP A 216 -6.51 0.10 -2.55
C ASP A 216 -5.78 0.94 -1.47
N SER A 217 -6.30 0.89 -0.24
CA SER A 217 -5.78 1.64 0.91
C SER A 217 -4.31 1.32 1.23
N LEU A 218 -3.79 0.18 0.80
CA LEU A 218 -2.39 -0.16 1.04
C LEU A 218 -1.48 0.64 0.09
N ASN A 219 -1.89 0.89 -1.16
CA ASN A 219 -1.14 1.79 -2.04
C ASN A 219 -1.23 3.24 -1.58
N ARG A 220 -2.37 3.65 -1.02
CA ARG A 220 -2.49 4.95 -0.35
C ARG A 220 -1.46 5.07 0.78
N ASN A 221 -1.39 4.05 1.63
CA ASN A 221 -0.47 4.02 2.76
C ASN A 221 1.00 4.04 2.32
N MET A 222 1.33 3.35 1.21
CA MET A 222 2.63 3.46 0.58
C MET A 222 2.86 4.90 0.10
N TRP A 223 1.99 5.45 -0.73
CA TRP A 223 2.09 6.83 -1.22
C TRP A 223 2.31 7.87 -0.11
N GLU A 224 1.56 7.83 0.99
CA GLU A 224 1.75 8.76 2.13
C GLU A 224 3.17 8.68 2.70
N SER A 225 3.68 7.46 2.88
CA SER A 225 5.04 7.25 3.35
C SER A 225 6.07 7.78 2.35
N LEU A 226 5.88 7.63 1.02
CA LEU A 226 6.81 8.23 0.03
C LEU A 226 6.83 9.74 0.17
N VAL A 227 5.65 10.35 0.16
CA VAL A 227 5.48 11.80 0.22
C VAL A 227 6.19 12.35 1.46
N CYS A 228 6.05 11.69 2.62
CA CYS A 228 6.73 12.09 3.85
C CYS A 228 8.25 11.94 3.80
N ILE A 229 8.76 10.84 3.25
CA ILE A 229 10.20 10.61 3.08
C ILE A 229 10.80 11.69 2.16
N LEU A 230 10.17 11.94 1.00
CA LEU A 230 10.64 12.94 0.05
C LEU A 230 10.58 14.35 0.62
N ARG A 231 9.46 14.68 1.27
CA ARG A 231 9.29 15.97 1.94
C ARG A 231 10.38 16.18 2.99
N GLN A 232 10.78 15.14 3.72
CA GLN A 232 11.83 15.26 4.72
C GLN A 232 13.17 15.70 4.13
N GLY A 233 13.48 15.30 2.90
CA GLY A 233 14.69 15.70 2.16
C GLY A 233 14.71 17.14 1.63
N ILE A 234 13.59 17.88 1.68
CA ILE A 234 13.50 19.23 1.12
C ILE A 234 13.69 20.29 2.19
N SER A 235 14.47 21.35 1.94
CA SER A 235 14.69 22.41 2.93
C SER A 235 13.42 23.24 3.17
N ASP A 236 12.84 23.82 2.12
CA ASP A 236 11.60 24.59 2.22
C ASP A 236 10.37 23.71 2.03
N LYS A 237 9.78 23.27 3.14
CA LYS A 237 8.60 22.40 3.13
C LYS A 237 7.36 23.06 2.51
N LYS A 238 7.32 24.39 2.33
CA LYS A 238 6.19 25.08 1.70
C LYS A 238 6.10 24.80 0.20
N ARG A 239 7.21 24.39 -0.42
CA ARG A 239 7.30 23.97 -1.83
C ARG A 239 6.83 22.54 -2.08
N VAL A 240 6.29 21.91 -1.04
CA VAL A 240 5.60 20.61 -1.11
C VAL A 240 4.16 20.82 -0.70
N PHE A 241 3.23 20.63 -1.62
CA PHE A 241 1.81 20.88 -1.36
C PHE A 241 0.91 19.95 -2.17
N GLU A 242 -0.28 19.72 -1.63
CA GLU A 242 -1.34 18.99 -2.31
C GLU A 242 -1.94 19.87 -3.41
N ILE A 243 -1.91 19.41 -4.66
CA ILE A 243 -2.36 20.18 -5.85
C ILE A 243 -3.86 20.44 -5.81
N SER A 244 -4.62 19.54 -5.18
CA SER A 244 -6.08 19.51 -5.24
C SER A 244 -6.74 20.72 -4.56
N GLY A 245 -6.08 21.40 -3.62
CA GLY A 245 -6.70 22.44 -2.80
C GLY A 245 -7.83 21.86 -1.91
N ARG A 246 -7.86 22.25 -0.64
CA ARG A 246 -8.70 21.59 0.39
C ARG A 246 -10.23 21.74 0.28
N SER A 247 -10.84 22.02 -0.87
CA SER A 247 -12.31 22.24 -0.94
C SER A 247 -13.13 21.13 -1.61
N ASP A 248 -12.64 20.40 -2.63
CA ASP A 248 -13.57 19.60 -3.46
C ASP A 248 -13.16 18.13 -3.74
N PHE A 249 -11.97 17.70 -3.31
CA PHE A 249 -11.38 16.44 -3.80
C PHE A 249 -11.44 15.24 -2.86
N LYS A 250 -11.79 15.42 -1.58
CA LYS A 250 -12.04 14.27 -0.68
C LYS A 250 -13.18 13.35 -1.16
N LYS A 251 -13.95 13.77 -2.19
CA LYS A 251 -14.98 12.97 -2.85
C LYS A 251 -14.53 12.21 -4.11
N LYS A 252 -13.37 12.52 -4.71
CA LYS A 252 -12.93 11.92 -5.99
C LYS A 252 -11.85 10.85 -5.86
N GLY A 253 -11.36 10.57 -4.64
CA GLY A 253 -10.37 9.51 -4.42
C GLY A 253 -9.03 9.73 -5.11
N VAL A 254 -8.69 10.98 -5.49
CA VAL A 254 -7.41 11.33 -6.13
C VAL A 254 -6.69 12.35 -5.27
N TYR A 255 -5.43 12.06 -4.93
CA TYR A 255 -4.59 12.87 -4.08
C TYR A 255 -3.25 13.07 -4.77
N ALA A 256 -2.88 14.32 -5.06
CA ALA A 256 -1.68 14.62 -5.84
C ALA A 256 -0.78 15.59 -5.07
N PHE A 257 0.49 15.24 -4.89
CA PHE A 257 1.48 16.11 -4.24
C PHE A 257 2.48 16.64 -5.26
N ARG A 258 2.66 17.95 -5.28
CA ARG A 258 3.69 18.64 -6.07
C ARG A 258 4.94 18.86 -5.23
N PHE A 259 6.08 18.52 -5.82
CA PHE A 259 7.41 18.91 -5.35
C PHE A 259 7.94 19.99 -6.29
N GLU A 260 7.73 21.25 -5.92
CA GLU A 260 7.81 22.38 -6.84
C GLU A 260 9.23 22.58 -7.41
N ASP A 261 10.26 22.46 -6.57
CA ASP A 261 11.69 22.60 -6.96
C ASP A 261 12.12 21.59 -8.04
N PHE A 262 11.43 20.46 -8.13
CA PHE A 262 11.72 19.37 -9.06
C PHE A 262 10.73 19.30 -10.21
N ASN A 263 9.68 20.13 -10.18
CA ASN A 263 8.54 20.05 -11.11
C ASN A 263 8.02 18.61 -11.27
N CYS A 264 8.00 17.82 -10.19
CA CYS A 264 7.54 16.43 -10.22
C CYS A 264 6.31 16.25 -9.32
N SER A 265 5.50 15.23 -9.59
CA SER A 265 4.38 14.87 -8.73
C SER A 265 4.37 13.40 -8.32
N VAL A 266 3.85 13.17 -7.12
CA VAL A 266 3.63 11.86 -6.53
C VAL A 266 2.18 11.77 -6.13
N ASP A 267 1.43 10.97 -6.87
CA ASP A 267 -0.04 10.97 -6.84
C ASP A 267 -0.58 9.61 -6.41
N PHE A 268 -1.77 9.61 -5.83
CA PHE A 268 -2.54 8.42 -5.51
C PHE A 268 -3.93 8.52 -6.13
N VAL A 269 -4.36 7.44 -6.77
CA VAL A 269 -5.67 7.26 -7.39
C VAL A 269 -6.33 6.02 -6.78
N SER A 270 -7.41 6.25 -6.05
CA SER A 270 -8.20 5.20 -5.42
C SER A 270 -8.94 4.41 -6.50
N SER A 271 -8.57 3.14 -6.63
CA SER A 271 -9.27 2.17 -7.46
C SER A 271 -9.08 0.78 -6.83
N PRO A 272 -9.79 0.48 -5.73
CA PRO A 272 -9.51 -0.68 -4.90
C PRO A 272 -9.62 -2.01 -5.65
N PHE A 273 -10.47 -2.08 -6.68
CA PHE A 273 -10.64 -3.25 -7.53
C PHE A 273 -9.94 -3.15 -8.90
N LEU A 274 -9.37 -1.99 -9.26
CA LEU A 274 -8.87 -1.62 -10.61
C LEU A 274 -9.92 -1.61 -11.73
N VAL A 275 -10.97 -2.41 -11.57
CA VAL A 275 -12.14 -2.51 -12.44
C VAL A 275 -13.32 -1.73 -11.86
N ARG A 276 -14.32 -1.48 -12.70
CA ARG A 276 -15.34 -0.46 -12.46
C ARG A 276 -16.46 -0.93 -11.54
N GLU A 277 -16.68 -0.20 -10.46
CA GLU A 277 -17.94 -0.26 -9.69
C GLU A 277 -19.09 0.35 -10.52
N SER A 278 -20.26 -0.28 -10.46
CA SER A 278 -21.41 0.06 -11.28
C SER A 278 -22.73 -0.27 -10.56
N SER A 279 -23.84 -0.08 -11.26
CA SER A 279 -25.16 -0.49 -10.80
C SER A 279 -25.89 -1.16 -11.96
N PHE A 280 -26.70 -2.16 -11.65
CA PHE A 280 -27.47 -2.92 -12.61
C PHE A 280 -28.96 -2.81 -12.31
N GLU A 281 -29.77 -2.50 -13.33
CA GLU A 281 -31.22 -2.45 -13.22
C GLU A 281 -31.81 -3.85 -13.40
N GLY A 282 -32.16 -4.48 -12.28
CA GLY A 282 -32.86 -5.76 -12.26
C GLY A 282 -34.38 -5.60 -12.18
N ALA A 283 -35.09 -6.73 -12.24
CA ALA A 283 -36.56 -6.74 -12.09
C ALA A 283 -37.04 -6.20 -10.72
N ALA A 284 -36.22 -6.34 -9.67
CA ALA A 284 -36.50 -5.87 -8.32
C ALA A 284 -35.96 -4.46 -8.02
N GLY A 285 -35.40 -3.77 -9.03
CA GLY A 285 -34.78 -2.46 -8.91
C GLY A 285 -33.26 -2.49 -9.15
N SER A 286 -32.64 -1.32 -8.96
CA SER A 286 -31.20 -1.12 -9.12
C SER A 286 -30.41 -1.69 -7.95
N PHE A 287 -29.32 -2.40 -8.23
CA PHE A 287 -28.38 -2.88 -7.23
C PHE A 287 -26.93 -2.70 -7.68
N GLU A 288 -26.00 -2.62 -6.72
CA GLU A 288 -24.57 -2.41 -6.98
C GLU A 288 -23.91 -3.64 -7.59
N THR A 289 -23.04 -3.43 -8.58
CA THR A 289 -22.26 -4.47 -9.24
C THR A 289 -20.81 -4.06 -9.44
N LEU A 290 -19.94 -5.04 -9.68
CA LEU A 290 -18.56 -4.83 -10.09
C LEU A 290 -18.35 -5.37 -11.51
N ARG A 291 -18.05 -4.46 -12.44
CA ARG A 291 -17.78 -4.76 -13.85
C ARG A 291 -16.39 -5.34 -14.02
N LEU A 292 -16.28 -6.67 -14.09
CA LEU A 292 -15.00 -7.36 -14.24
C LEU A 292 -14.35 -7.15 -15.62
N ASP A 293 -15.14 -6.72 -16.61
CA ASP A 293 -14.76 -6.52 -18.01
C ASP A 293 -14.38 -5.07 -18.34
N LEU A 294 -14.54 -4.12 -17.41
CA LEU A 294 -14.25 -2.71 -17.63
C LEU A 294 -13.29 -2.17 -16.58
N MET A 295 -12.25 -1.47 -17.05
CA MET A 295 -11.41 -0.67 -16.16
C MET A 295 -12.19 0.47 -15.50
N ASP A 296 -11.74 0.82 -14.31
CA ASP A 296 -12.18 1.98 -13.56
C ASP A 296 -12.13 3.26 -14.42
N THR A 297 -13.08 4.17 -14.19
CA THR A 297 -13.18 5.44 -14.92
C THR A 297 -12.03 6.40 -14.62
N THR A 298 -11.30 6.15 -13.52
CA THR A 298 -10.11 6.91 -13.12
C THR A 298 -8.87 6.68 -14.00
N THR A 299 -8.92 5.77 -14.98
CA THR A 299 -7.82 5.55 -15.94
C THR A 299 -7.32 6.81 -16.65
N SER A 300 -8.19 7.82 -16.84
CA SER A 300 -7.81 9.11 -17.41
C SER A 300 -6.92 9.96 -16.50
N MET A 301 -6.82 9.64 -15.20
CA MET A 301 -6.04 10.42 -14.23
C MET A 301 -4.55 10.10 -14.25
N TYR A 302 -4.15 8.98 -14.89
CA TYR A 302 -2.79 8.45 -14.88
C TYR A 302 -2.32 7.95 -16.25
N ASN A 303 -2.99 8.33 -17.33
CA ASN A 303 -2.58 7.98 -18.70
C ASN A 303 -1.26 8.67 -19.12
N ASP A 304 -0.97 9.82 -18.53
CA ASP A 304 0.20 10.67 -18.73
C ASP A 304 1.36 10.33 -17.77
N ALA A 305 1.16 9.42 -16.81
CA ALA A 305 2.18 9.07 -15.83
C ALA A 305 3.43 8.45 -16.48
N ASP A 306 4.60 8.76 -15.92
CA ASP A 306 5.89 8.17 -16.31
C ASP A 306 6.15 6.88 -15.52
N ILE A 307 5.60 6.78 -14.30
CA ILE A 307 5.65 5.58 -13.48
C ILE A 307 4.27 5.33 -12.88
N ILE A 308 3.78 4.10 -13.01
CA ILE A 308 2.50 3.69 -12.42
C ILE A 308 2.73 2.46 -11.54
N ILE A 309 2.22 2.51 -10.31
CA ILE A 309 2.31 1.41 -9.34
C ILE A 309 0.91 0.98 -8.98
N PHE A 310 0.53 -0.19 -9.49
CA PHE A 310 -0.76 -0.80 -9.20
C PHE A 310 -0.70 -1.66 -7.94
N ASN A 311 -1.81 -1.73 -7.21
CA ASN A 311 -2.09 -2.87 -6.35
C ASN A 311 -3.58 -3.14 -6.30
N THR A 312 -3.94 -4.37 -5.96
CA THR A 312 -5.30 -4.70 -5.53
C THR A 312 -5.31 -6.06 -4.81
N GLY A 313 -6.09 -6.17 -3.75
CA GLY A 313 -6.26 -7.44 -3.06
C GLY A 313 -7.13 -7.39 -1.81
N HIS A 314 -7.02 -6.33 -1.01
CA HIS A 314 -7.63 -6.26 0.32
C HIS A 314 -9.14 -6.04 0.31
N TRP A 315 -9.68 -5.63 -0.83
CA TRP A 315 -11.11 -5.50 -1.06
C TRP A 315 -11.76 -6.75 -1.62
N TRP A 316 -10.96 -7.71 -2.08
CA TRP A 316 -11.44 -9.00 -2.60
C TRP A 316 -11.67 -9.98 -1.45
N THR A 317 -12.68 -9.71 -0.61
CA THR A 317 -13.14 -10.61 0.46
C THR A 317 -14.63 -10.90 0.31
N HIS A 318 -15.09 -12.03 0.85
CA HIS A 318 -16.51 -12.40 0.74
C HIS A 318 -17.44 -11.29 1.24
N GLU A 319 -17.10 -10.58 2.31
CA GLU A 319 -17.96 -9.55 2.87
C GLU A 319 -18.03 -8.29 2.00
N LYS A 320 -16.90 -7.90 1.39
CA LYS A 320 -16.79 -6.68 0.57
C LYS A 320 -17.27 -6.85 -0.87
N THR A 321 -17.46 -8.09 -1.31
CA THR A 321 -17.90 -8.42 -2.67
C THR A 321 -19.23 -9.15 -2.68
N SER A 322 -20.11 -8.83 -1.73
CA SER A 322 -21.47 -9.41 -1.60
C SER A 322 -21.49 -10.94 -1.65
N ARG A 323 -20.46 -11.58 -1.10
CA ARG A 323 -20.21 -13.04 -1.12
C ARG A 323 -20.14 -13.65 -2.53
N GLY A 324 -20.08 -12.80 -3.55
CA GLY A 324 -20.14 -13.16 -4.95
C GLY A 324 -21.54 -13.45 -5.48
N GLU A 325 -22.58 -13.15 -4.69
CA GLU A 325 -24.00 -13.31 -5.04
C GLU A 325 -24.48 -12.05 -5.77
N ASP A 326 -24.97 -12.21 -7.01
CA ASP A 326 -25.54 -11.14 -7.86
C ASP A 326 -24.72 -9.83 -7.92
N TYR A 327 -23.38 -9.92 -7.81
CA TYR A 327 -22.54 -8.73 -7.69
C TYR A 327 -21.58 -8.55 -8.86
N TYR A 328 -21.00 -9.64 -9.36
CA TYR A 328 -20.03 -9.57 -10.45
C TYR A 328 -20.74 -9.52 -11.79
N GLN A 329 -20.33 -8.59 -12.64
CA GLN A 329 -20.99 -8.33 -13.92
C GLN A 329 -19.99 -8.31 -15.08
N GLU A 330 -20.39 -8.88 -16.21
CA GLU A 330 -19.69 -8.81 -17.50
C GLU A 330 -20.72 -8.51 -18.61
N GLY A 331 -20.53 -7.43 -19.36
CA GLY A 331 -21.56 -6.93 -20.28
C GLY A 331 -22.89 -6.68 -19.58
N ASN A 332 -23.96 -7.33 -20.06
CA ASN A 332 -25.31 -7.28 -19.48
C ASN A 332 -25.64 -8.50 -18.60
N HIS A 333 -24.66 -9.35 -18.30
CA HIS A 333 -24.84 -10.52 -17.45
C HIS A 333 -24.30 -10.26 -16.05
N VAL A 334 -25.17 -10.38 -15.05
CA VAL A 334 -24.79 -10.44 -13.64
C VAL A 334 -24.70 -11.92 -13.26
N HIS A 335 -23.55 -12.33 -12.74
CA HIS A 335 -23.33 -13.71 -12.31
C HIS A 335 -24.13 -13.98 -11.02
N PRO A 336 -25.03 -14.99 -10.99
CA PRO A 336 -25.79 -15.30 -9.78
C PRO A 336 -24.90 -15.68 -8.60
N GLN A 337 -23.82 -16.40 -8.90
CA GLN A 337 -22.78 -16.72 -7.93
C GLN A 337 -21.44 -16.84 -8.65
N LEU A 338 -20.45 -16.06 -8.24
CA LEU A 338 -19.07 -16.19 -8.72
C LEU A 338 -18.09 -16.14 -7.57
N LYS A 339 -17.12 -17.07 -7.56
CA LYS A 339 -16.11 -17.14 -6.49
C LYS A 339 -15.17 -15.93 -6.56
N VAL A 340 -14.84 -15.35 -5.42
CA VAL A 340 -13.99 -14.15 -5.31
C VAL A 340 -12.65 -14.30 -6.02
N LEU A 341 -11.99 -15.47 -5.93
CA LEU A 341 -10.70 -15.70 -6.59
C LEU A 341 -10.82 -15.74 -8.12
N GLU A 342 -11.94 -16.28 -8.64
CA GLU A 342 -12.22 -16.29 -10.07
C GLU A 342 -12.55 -14.88 -10.57
N ALA A 343 -13.35 -14.11 -9.82
CA ALA A 343 -13.61 -12.72 -10.13
C ALA A 343 -12.33 -11.86 -10.11
N TYR A 344 -11.45 -12.06 -9.12
CA TYR A 344 -10.14 -11.43 -9.03
C TYR A 344 -9.28 -11.72 -10.27
N LYS A 345 -9.24 -12.98 -10.70
CA LYS A 345 -8.53 -13.41 -11.92
C LYS A 345 -9.04 -12.68 -13.16
N ARG A 346 -10.36 -12.62 -13.35
CA ARG A 346 -10.98 -11.93 -14.50
C ARG A 346 -10.67 -10.43 -14.50
N ALA A 347 -10.79 -9.78 -13.34
CA ALA A 347 -10.44 -8.37 -13.20
C ALA A 347 -8.98 -8.09 -13.52
N LEU A 348 -8.05 -8.93 -13.04
CA LEU A 348 -6.64 -8.79 -13.38
C LEU A 348 -6.36 -9.00 -14.87
N TYR A 349 -7.05 -9.92 -15.57
CA TYR A 349 -6.93 -10.02 -17.03
C TYR A 349 -7.49 -8.79 -17.76
N THR A 350 -8.52 -8.14 -17.23
CA THR A 350 -9.00 -6.85 -17.76
C THR A 350 -7.95 -5.76 -17.58
N TRP A 351 -7.32 -5.66 -16.40
CA TRP A 351 -6.20 -4.76 -16.14
C TRP A 351 -5.00 -5.06 -17.06
N ALA A 352 -4.59 -6.32 -17.19
CA ALA A 352 -3.48 -6.74 -18.04
C ALA A 352 -3.70 -6.34 -19.51
N ARG A 353 -4.90 -6.62 -20.05
CA ARG A 353 -5.29 -6.20 -21.40
C ARG A 353 -5.28 -4.69 -21.56
N TRP A 354 -5.70 -3.94 -20.53
CA TRP A 354 -5.64 -2.49 -20.55
C TRP A 354 -4.20 -1.99 -20.57
N VAL A 355 -3.28 -2.55 -19.78
CA VAL A 355 -1.85 -2.20 -19.80
C VAL A 355 -1.27 -2.48 -21.20
N ASP A 356 -1.47 -3.70 -21.70
CA ASP A 356 -1.01 -4.13 -23.02
C ASP A 356 -1.55 -3.29 -24.17
N LYS A 357 -2.73 -2.68 -24.01
CA LYS A 357 -3.31 -1.80 -25.03
C LYS A 357 -2.87 -0.33 -24.89
N ASN A 358 -2.81 0.21 -23.67
CA ASN A 358 -2.77 1.67 -23.48
C ASN A 358 -1.42 2.24 -23.05
N ILE A 359 -0.51 1.43 -22.50
CA ILE A 359 0.77 1.92 -21.97
C ILE A 359 1.90 1.89 -23.00
N ASP A 360 2.55 3.02 -23.32
CA ASP A 360 3.81 2.97 -24.09
C ASP A 360 4.97 2.60 -23.16
N ALA A 361 5.46 1.35 -23.25
CA ALA A 361 6.54 0.84 -22.40
C ALA A 361 7.89 1.55 -22.63
N ARG A 362 8.02 2.38 -23.67
CA ARG A 362 9.20 3.24 -23.89
C ARG A 362 9.16 4.53 -23.07
N ARG A 363 7.97 4.93 -22.61
CA ARG A 363 7.74 6.16 -21.84
C ARG A 363 7.38 5.86 -20.39
N THR A 364 6.50 4.89 -20.17
CA THR A 364 5.90 4.62 -18.87
C THR A 364 6.38 3.29 -18.31
N GLN A 365 6.89 3.33 -17.09
CA GLN A 365 7.24 2.14 -16.31
C GLN A 365 6.06 1.71 -15.45
N VAL A 366 5.74 0.42 -15.46
CA VAL A 366 4.60 -0.12 -14.71
C VAL A 366 5.10 -1.12 -13.69
N PHE A 367 4.62 -0.96 -12.46
CA PHE A 367 4.84 -1.89 -11.36
C PHE A 367 3.52 -2.41 -10.83
N PHE A 368 3.56 -3.63 -10.30
CA PHE A 368 2.48 -4.18 -9.50
C PHE A 368 3.03 -4.57 -8.14
N ARG A 369 2.44 -4.01 -7.08
CA ARG A 369 2.75 -4.36 -5.71
C ARG A 369 1.95 -5.58 -5.27
N GLY A 370 2.67 -6.55 -4.72
CA GLY A 370 2.13 -7.76 -4.11
C GLY A 370 1.21 -7.50 -2.90
N TYR A 371 0.70 -8.60 -2.37
CA TYR A 371 -0.30 -8.58 -1.31
C TYR A 371 0.36 -8.40 0.05
N SER A 372 -0.07 -7.37 0.79
CA SER A 372 0.29 -7.23 2.20
C SER A 372 -0.45 -8.26 3.04
N LEU A 373 0.26 -9.11 3.78
CA LEU A 373 -0.38 -10.07 4.68
C LEU A 373 -1.05 -9.37 5.87
N THR A 374 -2.13 -9.97 6.35
CA THR A 374 -2.82 -9.54 7.58
C THR A 374 -2.35 -10.38 8.74
N HIS A 375 -1.93 -9.73 9.84
CA HIS A 375 -1.33 -10.42 10.98
C HIS A 375 -2.25 -10.29 12.18
N PHE A 376 -2.95 -11.37 12.53
CA PHE A 376 -3.78 -11.45 13.74
C PHE A 376 -3.38 -12.67 14.57
N ARG A 377 -3.25 -12.49 15.88
CA ARG A 377 -3.09 -13.57 16.84
C ARG A 377 -4.36 -13.77 17.64
N GLY A 378 -4.63 -15.03 18.00
CA GLY A 378 -5.85 -15.40 18.74
C GLY A 378 -7.11 -15.54 17.87
N GLY A 379 -6.97 -15.51 16.54
CA GLY A 379 -8.07 -15.68 15.59
C GLY A 379 -8.03 -14.64 14.46
N PRO A 380 -8.97 -14.70 13.51
CA PRO A 380 -9.20 -13.63 12.54
C PRO A 380 -9.65 -12.30 13.17
N TRP A 381 -9.55 -11.22 12.39
CA TRP A 381 -9.93 -9.86 12.81
C TRP A 381 -11.37 -9.73 13.33
N ASN A 382 -12.30 -10.52 12.79
CA ASN A 382 -13.72 -10.50 13.14
C ASN A 382 -14.09 -11.44 14.30
N SER A 383 -13.13 -12.14 14.87
CA SER A 383 -13.34 -13.14 15.94
C SER A 383 -12.38 -12.95 17.12
N GLY A 384 -11.94 -11.70 17.34
CA GLY A 384 -11.11 -11.33 18.48
C GLY A 384 -9.60 -11.38 18.23
N GLY A 385 -9.18 -11.63 16.99
CA GLY A 385 -7.79 -11.58 16.57
C GLY A 385 -7.18 -10.18 16.66
N GLN A 386 -5.97 -10.08 17.20
CA GLN A 386 -5.29 -8.79 17.42
C GLN A 386 -3.78 -8.89 17.20
N CYS A 387 -3.12 -7.75 16.98
CA CYS A 387 -1.65 -7.66 16.85
C CYS A 387 -1.01 -6.61 17.79
N HIS A 388 -1.78 -6.03 18.70
CA HIS A 388 -1.34 -4.87 19.51
C HIS A 388 -0.19 -5.16 20.47
N ASN A 389 0.05 -6.44 20.81
CA ASN A 389 1.15 -6.87 21.67
C ASN A 389 2.45 -7.20 20.91
N GLU A 390 2.44 -7.14 19.57
CA GLU A 390 3.61 -7.47 18.76
C GLU A 390 4.50 -6.25 18.56
N THR A 391 5.69 -6.29 19.17
CA THR A 391 6.69 -5.20 19.11
C THR A 391 7.92 -5.55 18.27
N GLU A 392 8.07 -6.82 17.88
CA GLU A 392 9.21 -7.35 17.14
C GLU A 392 8.74 -8.14 15.92
N PRO A 393 9.49 -8.13 14.80
CA PRO A 393 9.16 -8.93 13.62
C PRO A 393 9.34 -10.42 13.89
N PHE A 394 8.68 -11.22 13.07
CA PHE A 394 8.82 -12.66 13.11
C PHE A 394 10.14 -13.09 12.47
N LEU A 395 11.07 -13.62 13.27
CA LEU A 395 12.41 -14.04 12.79
C LEU A 395 12.49 -15.54 12.47
N ASN A 396 11.53 -16.35 12.91
CA ASN A 396 11.59 -17.80 12.74
C ASN A 396 11.04 -18.23 11.37
N LYS A 397 11.93 -18.48 10.40
CA LYS A 397 11.56 -18.90 9.04
C LYS A 397 10.82 -20.25 8.94
N MET A 398 10.73 -21.04 10.01
CA MET A 398 10.05 -22.34 9.99
C MET A 398 8.51 -22.27 10.05
N HIS A 399 7.94 -21.10 10.34
CA HIS A 399 6.49 -20.91 10.38
C HIS A 399 6.03 -19.81 9.40
N LEU A 400 6.44 -19.92 8.14
CA LEU A 400 5.94 -19.03 7.10
C LEU A 400 4.51 -19.42 6.71
N GLU A 401 3.64 -18.42 6.62
CA GLU A 401 2.29 -18.62 6.10
C GLU A 401 2.33 -19.09 4.64
N LYS A 402 1.28 -19.78 4.21
CA LYS A 402 1.15 -20.22 2.83
C LYS A 402 1.08 -19.00 1.91
N TYR A 403 1.82 -19.04 0.81
CA TYR A 403 1.79 -18.00 -0.21
C TYR A 403 0.34 -17.74 -0.68
N PRO A 404 -0.14 -16.47 -0.69
CA PRO A 404 -1.54 -16.18 -0.98
C PRO A 404 -1.97 -16.64 -2.37
N SER A 405 -3.14 -17.29 -2.46
CA SER A 405 -3.68 -17.75 -3.76
C SER A 405 -3.92 -16.60 -4.75
N LYS A 406 -4.23 -15.40 -4.25
CA LYS A 406 -4.33 -14.18 -5.09
C LYS A 406 -3.00 -13.84 -5.76
N MET A 407 -1.87 -14.07 -5.09
CA MET A 407 -0.56 -13.79 -5.68
C MET A 407 -0.18 -14.82 -6.75
N GLN A 408 -0.54 -16.09 -6.56
CA GLN A 408 -0.40 -17.09 -7.62
C GLN A 408 -1.19 -16.71 -8.89
N VAL A 409 -2.40 -16.17 -8.72
CA VAL A 409 -3.20 -15.64 -9.83
C VAL A 409 -2.53 -14.42 -10.48
N LEU A 410 -2.00 -13.49 -9.68
CA LEU A 410 -1.27 -12.33 -10.19
C LEU A 410 -0.06 -12.76 -11.01
N GLU A 411 0.78 -13.65 -10.49
CA GLU A 411 1.96 -14.18 -11.20
C GLU A 411 1.58 -14.84 -12.52
N GLN A 412 0.48 -15.61 -12.55
CA GLN A 412 -0.07 -16.18 -13.78
C GLN A 412 -0.44 -15.07 -14.78
N VAL A 413 -1.17 -14.04 -14.34
CA VAL A 413 -1.57 -12.93 -15.23
C VAL A 413 -0.34 -12.17 -15.73
N LEU A 414 0.63 -11.88 -14.87
CA LEU A 414 1.87 -11.19 -15.25
C LEU A 414 2.68 -12.00 -16.28
N HIS A 415 2.68 -13.33 -16.17
CA HIS A 415 3.32 -14.22 -17.15
C HIS A 415 2.68 -14.14 -18.53
N ASP A 416 1.36 -13.99 -18.59
CA ASP A 416 0.59 -13.93 -19.85
C ASP A 416 0.61 -12.54 -20.52
N MET A 417 1.12 -11.51 -19.84
CA MET A 417 1.17 -10.13 -20.35
C MET A 417 2.22 -9.94 -21.46
N LYS A 418 1.90 -9.09 -22.43
CA LYS A 418 2.83 -8.72 -23.51
C LYS A 418 3.82 -7.65 -23.08
N LYS A 419 3.37 -6.67 -22.29
CA LYS A 419 4.22 -5.59 -21.77
C LYS A 419 4.83 -6.00 -20.44
N PRO A 420 6.12 -5.70 -20.23
CA PRO A 420 6.77 -6.00 -18.95
C PRO A 420 6.17 -5.13 -17.84
N VAL A 421 5.91 -5.77 -16.70
CA VAL A 421 5.51 -5.11 -15.45
C VAL A 421 6.48 -5.54 -14.36
N GLY A 422 7.04 -4.58 -13.63
CA GLY A 422 7.87 -4.87 -12.46
C GLY A 422 7.02 -5.41 -11.33
N TYR A 423 7.30 -6.62 -10.87
CA TYR A 423 6.59 -7.21 -9.73
C TYR A 423 7.32 -6.86 -8.43
N MET A 424 6.63 -6.22 -7.49
CA MET A 424 7.11 -5.95 -6.14
C MET A 424 6.55 -6.99 -5.18
N ASN A 425 7.23 -8.15 -5.08
CA ASN A 425 6.78 -9.33 -4.34
C ASN A 425 6.77 -9.09 -2.82
#